data_AF-A0A2G5EA29-F1
#
_entry.id   AF-A0A2G5EA29-F1
#
_cell.length_a   1.000
_cell.length_b   1.000
_cell.length_c   1.000
_cell.angle_alpha   90.00
_cell.angle_beta   90.00
_cell.angle_gamma   90.00
#
_symmetry.space_group_name_H-M   'P 1'
#
loop_
_entity.id
_entity.type
_entity.pdbx_description
1 polymer ?
#
loop_
_entity_poly.entity_id
_entity_poly.type
_entity_poly.pdbx_seq_one_letter_code
_entity_poly.pdbx_strand_id
1 'polypeptide(L)'
;MAKLFLTSAFFSAFIIFNTLHHTANSQSFIGINYGQVADNLPPPSATVKLLQSTSIGKVRLYGADPAIIKALANTGIGIAIGTSNGDLPALANDPNYAKQWINSNVLPFYPASNIILINAGNEIMTSGDQGLISQLVPAMTNLQNAINSVSLGGKVKISTVHSMAVLKQSDPPSTGSFDPAFGDTMKSLLGFLEGTGAPFTINPYPFFAYRSDPRPETLAFCLFQPNAGRVDSGSKIKYMNMFDAQVDAVRSALNAMGHKGVEIVVAETGWPYKGDSNEVGTSVENAKAYNGNLIAHLRSMVGTPLMPGKSIDTYLFALYDEDLKPGPGSERAFGLYKPDLTMTYDVSLSKSSQVKATFLSLSSLFGESLLQFKIDIHISFCAI
;
A
#
# COMPACT_ATOMS: atom_id res chain seq x y z
N MET A 1 42.70 -19.39 29.91
CA MET A 1 41.61 -18.38 29.95
C MET A 1 41.75 -17.30 28.87
N ALA A 2 42.92 -16.72 28.61
CA ALA A 2 43.08 -15.66 27.59
C ALA A 2 42.72 -16.05 26.13
N LYS A 3 42.91 -17.32 25.73
CA LYS A 3 42.53 -17.79 24.37
C LYS A 3 41.01 -17.92 24.15
N LEU A 4 40.19 -18.01 25.21
CA LEU A 4 38.73 -18.13 25.10
C LEU A 4 38.03 -16.76 24.97
N PHE A 5 38.67 -15.70 25.48
CA PHE A 5 38.18 -14.32 25.37
C PHE A 5 38.42 -13.73 23.97
N LEU A 6 39.54 -14.05 23.32
CA LEU A 6 39.82 -13.57 21.96
C LEU A 6 38.83 -14.16 20.93
N THR A 7 38.45 -15.43 21.06
CA THR A 7 37.46 -16.06 20.17
C THR A 7 36.04 -15.52 20.38
N SER A 8 35.68 -15.13 21.61
CA SER A 8 34.40 -14.50 21.93
C SER A 8 34.29 -13.08 21.37
N ALA A 9 35.36 -12.28 21.44
CA ALA A 9 35.38 -10.93 20.89
C ALA A 9 35.23 -10.90 19.35
N PHE A 10 35.87 -11.84 18.65
CA PHE A 10 35.69 -11.99 17.20
C PHE A 10 34.30 -12.49 16.81
N PHE A 11 33.68 -13.37 17.59
CA PHE A 11 32.32 -13.85 17.34
C PHE A 11 31.27 -12.74 17.57
N SER A 12 31.45 -11.93 18.61
CA SER A 12 30.61 -10.76 18.88
C SER A 12 30.79 -9.65 17.85
N ALA A 13 32.02 -9.38 17.40
CA ALA A 13 32.28 -8.43 16.32
C ALA A 13 31.71 -8.91 14.98
N PHE A 14 31.71 -10.22 14.71
CA PHE A 14 31.11 -10.80 13.50
C PHE A 14 29.57 -10.74 13.52
N ILE A 15 28.93 -10.93 14.68
CA ILE A 15 27.47 -10.73 14.83
C ILE A 15 27.10 -9.23 14.76
N ILE A 16 27.92 -8.33 15.30
CA ILE A 16 27.70 -6.88 15.20
C ILE A 16 27.92 -6.40 13.75
N PHE A 17 28.91 -6.92 13.03
CA PHE A 17 29.14 -6.58 11.62
C PHE A 17 28.05 -7.15 10.69
N ASN A 18 27.49 -8.32 11.00
CA ASN A 18 26.34 -8.87 10.26
C ASN A 18 25.00 -8.21 10.63
N THR A 19 24.83 -7.69 11.85
CA THR A 19 23.62 -6.93 12.24
C THR A 19 23.67 -5.46 11.78
N LEU A 20 24.86 -4.90 11.55
CA LEU A 20 25.06 -3.58 10.92
C LEU A 20 24.83 -3.58 9.39
N HIS A 21 24.66 -4.77 8.79
CA HIS A 21 24.18 -4.92 7.41
C HIS A 21 22.67 -5.19 7.34
N HIS A 22 21.88 -4.63 8.26
CA HIS A 22 20.50 -4.28 7.89
C HIS A 22 20.55 -3.02 7.02
N THR A 23 20.87 -3.21 5.73
CA THR A 23 20.35 -2.29 4.73
C THR A 23 18.85 -2.19 5.00
N ALA A 24 18.33 -0.98 5.20
CA ALA A 24 16.90 -0.73 5.25
C ALA A 24 16.32 -1.23 3.91
N ASN A 25 15.89 -2.49 3.91
CA ASN A 25 15.41 -3.14 2.72
C ASN A 25 14.06 -2.52 2.37
N SER A 26 13.80 -2.46 1.07
CA SER A 26 12.46 -2.15 0.56
C SER A 26 11.41 -2.95 1.34
N GLN A 27 10.39 -2.26 1.86
CA GLN A 27 9.30 -2.89 2.60
C GLN A 27 8.24 -3.28 1.59
N SER A 28 8.18 -4.57 1.26
CA SER A 28 7.30 -5.06 0.19
C SER A 28 5.82 -4.73 0.43
N PHE A 29 5.38 -4.54 1.67
CA PHE A 29 4.01 -4.18 2.00
C PHE A 29 3.68 -2.68 1.88
N ILE A 30 4.68 -1.81 1.65
CA ILE A 30 4.47 -0.38 1.41
C ILE A 30 4.59 -0.09 -0.09
N GLY A 31 3.45 0.25 -0.69
CA GLY A 31 3.36 0.78 -2.04
C GLY A 31 3.03 2.27 -2.08
N ILE A 32 3.09 2.85 -3.26
CA ILE A 32 2.61 4.21 -3.53
C ILE A 32 1.92 4.30 -4.88
N ASN A 33 0.88 5.13 -4.99
CA ASN A 33 0.27 5.43 -6.27
C ASN A 33 1.09 6.51 -6.99
N TYR A 34 1.51 6.22 -8.22
CA TYR A 34 2.16 7.18 -9.09
C TYR A 34 1.13 7.67 -10.11
N GLY A 35 0.38 8.70 -9.71
CA GLY A 35 -0.59 9.40 -10.54
C GLY A 35 0.09 10.28 -11.60
N GLN A 36 -0.63 10.52 -12.70
CA GLN A 36 -0.13 11.21 -13.89
C GLN A 36 -1.08 12.32 -14.37
N VAL A 37 -2.13 12.66 -13.61
CA VAL A 37 -3.06 13.74 -13.96
C VAL A 37 -2.47 15.09 -13.55
N ALA A 38 -1.32 15.40 -14.15
CA ALA A 38 -0.54 16.62 -13.93
C ALA A 38 0.35 16.94 -15.13
N ASP A 39 0.72 18.22 -15.30
CA ASP A 39 1.63 18.68 -16.37
C ASP A 39 3.02 19.11 -15.89
N ASN A 40 3.27 19.03 -14.58
CA ASN A 40 4.48 19.52 -13.92
C ASN A 40 5.38 18.42 -13.34
N LEU A 41 5.05 17.14 -13.58
CA LEU A 41 5.73 16.01 -12.92
C LEU A 41 7.20 15.86 -13.35
N PRO A 42 8.08 15.40 -12.43
CA PRO A 42 9.46 15.14 -12.75
C PRO A 42 9.60 13.97 -13.74
N PRO A 43 10.72 13.91 -14.49
CA PRO A 43 10.97 12.80 -15.40
C PRO A 43 11.04 11.46 -14.64
N PRO A 44 10.55 10.34 -15.22
CA PRO A 44 10.47 9.05 -14.53
C PRO A 44 11.79 8.57 -13.91
N SER A 45 12.93 8.87 -14.54
CA SER A 45 14.25 8.50 -14.01
C SER A 45 14.60 9.20 -12.69
N ALA A 46 14.15 10.44 -12.49
CA ALA A 46 14.32 11.16 -11.23
C ALA A 46 13.39 10.59 -10.15
N THR A 47 12.15 10.28 -10.52
CA THR A 47 11.20 9.59 -9.65
C THR A 47 11.71 8.24 -9.18
N VAL A 48 12.31 7.44 -10.07
CA VAL A 48 12.88 6.14 -9.72
C VAL A 48 14.01 6.27 -8.70
N LYS A 49 14.90 7.26 -8.86
CA LYS A 49 15.95 7.55 -7.86
C LYS A 49 15.35 7.94 -6.51
N LEU A 50 14.28 8.74 -6.52
CA LEU A 50 13.54 9.08 -5.31
C LEU A 50 12.99 7.81 -4.65
N LEU A 51 12.25 6.97 -5.38
CA LEU A 51 11.69 5.72 -4.86
C LEU A 51 12.78 4.80 -4.28
N GLN A 52 13.92 4.65 -4.97
CA GLN A 52 15.06 3.85 -4.49
C GLN A 52 15.66 4.37 -3.18
N SER A 53 15.55 5.68 -2.88
CA SER A 53 15.98 6.28 -1.61
C SER A 53 15.03 6.03 -0.44
N THR A 54 13.82 5.53 -0.73
CA THR A 54 12.76 5.28 0.26
C THR A 54 12.57 3.80 0.56
N SER A 55 11.77 3.47 1.58
CA SER A 55 11.33 2.12 1.89
C SER A 55 10.18 1.62 1.01
N ILE A 56 9.72 2.40 0.02
CA ILE A 56 8.64 2.01 -0.89
C ILE A 56 9.10 0.84 -1.75
N GLY A 57 8.34 -0.25 -1.73
CA GLY A 57 8.66 -1.45 -2.49
C GLY A 57 7.75 -1.74 -3.67
N LYS A 58 6.64 -1.02 -3.78
CA LYS A 58 5.67 -1.19 -4.87
C LYS A 58 5.20 0.17 -5.39
N VAL A 59 4.89 0.22 -6.69
CA VAL A 59 4.24 1.35 -7.33
C VAL A 59 2.99 0.86 -8.03
N ARG A 60 1.89 1.59 -7.89
CA ARG A 60 0.68 1.39 -8.70
C ARG A 60 0.54 2.52 -9.69
N LEU A 61 0.43 2.15 -10.96
CA LEU A 61 0.10 3.01 -12.09
C LEU A 61 -1.36 2.80 -12.47
N TYR A 62 -2.07 3.88 -12.81
CA TYR A 62 -3.47 3.81 -13.28
C TYR A 62 -3.58 3.34 -14.74
N GLY A 63 -2.47 3.39 -15.47
CA GLY A 63 -2.32 2.87 -16.83
C GLY A 63 -1.05 2.04 -16.97
N ALA A 64 -0.58 1.88 -18.21
CA ALA A 64 0.65 1.15 -18.54
C ALA A 64 1.67 2.04 -19.27
N ASP A 65 2.02 3.19 -18.69
CA ASP A 65 2.98 4.13 -19.28
C ASP A 65 4.34 3.45 -19.54
N PRO A 66 4.78 3.32 -20.80
CA PRO A 66 5.98 2.58 -21.14
C PRO A 66 7.26 3.27 -20.65
N ALA A 67 7.26 4.60 -20.51
CA ALA A 67 8.41 5.36 -20.03
C ALA A 67 8.62 5.12 -18.52
N ILE A 68 7.54 5.12 -17.73
CA ILE A 68 7.60 4.84 -16.29
C ILE A 68 7.97 3.37 -16.05
N ILE A 69 7.30 2.43 -16.73
CA ILE A 69 7.60 1.00 -16.57
C ILE A 69 9.06 0.72 -16.92
N LYS A 70 9.56 1.25 -18.05
CA LYS A 70 10.96 1.08 -18.45
C LYS A 70 11.93 1.73 -17.46
N ALA A 71 11.59 2.88 -16.88
CA ALA A 71 12.44 3.52 -15.86
C ALA A 71 12.57 2.67 -14.58
N LEU A 72 11.54 1.88 -14.25
CA LEU A 72 11.54 0.97 -13.10
C LEU A 72 12.28 -0.36 -13.37
N ALA A 73 12.79 -0.59 -14.58
CA ALA A 73 13.50 -1.81 -14.93
C ALA A 73 14.75 -2.03 -14.04
N ASN A 74 14.95 -3.27 -13.60
CA ASN A 74 16.05 -3.74 -12.76
C ASN A 74 16.15 -3.06 -11.39
N THR A 75 15.10 -2.36 -10.95
CA THR A 75 15.05 -1.73 -9.61
C THR A 75 14.58 -2.70 -8.52
N GLY A 76 13.87 -3.77 -8.90
CA GLY A 76 13.20 -4.69 -7.98
C GLY A 76 11.87 -4.19 -7.42
N ILE A 77 11.49 -2.93 -7.69
CA ILE A 77 10.20 -2.35 -7.26
C ILE A 77 9.06 -3.08 -7.99
N GLY A 78 8.10 -3.61 -7.23
CA GLY A 78 6.92 -4.26 -7.79
C GLY A 78 5.99 -3.25 -8.47
N ILE A 79 5.43 -3.59 -9.62
CA ILE A 79 4.58 -2.69 -10.41
C ILE A 79 3.18 -3.30 -10.52
N ALA A 80 2.18 -2.57 -10.04
CA ALA A 80 0.79 -2.77 -10.40
C ALA A 80 0.45 -1.80 -11.54
N ILE A 81 -0.15 -2.29 -12.62
CA ILE A 81 -0.59 -1.46 -13.75
C ILE A 81 -2.10 -1.59 -13.95
N GLY A 82 -2.75 -0.52 -14.37
CA GLY A 82 -4.18 -0.48 -14.65
C GLY A 82 -4.48 -0.58 -16.15
N THR A 83 -5.60 -1.19 -16.51
CA THR A 83 -6.29 -0.89 -17.77
C THR A 83 -7.13 0.38 -17.58
N SER A 84 -7.38 1.14 -18.64
CA SER A 84 -8.39 2.19 -18.55
C SER A 84 -9.79 1.56 -18.38
N ASN A 85 -10.72 2.31 -17.80
CA ASN A 85 -12.12 1.86 -17.75
C ASN A 85 -12.72 1.72 -19.17
N GLY A 86 -12.24 2.51 -20.13
CA GLY A 86 -12.66 2.45 -21.54
C GLY A 86 -12.16 1.21 -22.30
N ASP A 87 -11.12 0.52 -21.82
CA ASP A 87 -10.63 -0.71 -22.42
C ASP A 87 -11.53 -1.92 -22.10
N LEU A 88 -12.31 -1.87 -21.02
CA LEU A 88 -13.07 -3.01 -20.51
C LEU A 88 -13.99 -3.66 -21.56
N PRO A 89 -14.78 -2.90 -22.34
CA PRO A 89 -15.63 -3.50 -23.36
C PRO A 89 -14.84 -4.30 -24.41
N ALA A 90 -13.70 -3.78 -24.88
CA ALA A 90 -12.88 -4.49 -25.85
C ALA A 90 -12.20 -5.72 -25.22
N LEU A 91 -11.68 -5.58 -23.99
CA LEU A 91 -11.09 -6.68 -23.23
C LEU A 91 -12.11 -7.81 -22.96
N ALA A 92 -13.37 -7.47 -22.69
CA ALA A 92 -14.44 -8.43 -22.42
C ALA A 92 -14.88 -9.19 -23.67
N ASN A 93 -15.02 -8.50 -24.81
CA ASN A 93 -15.68 -9.04 -25.98
C ASN A 93 -14.70 -9.61 -27.04
N ASP A 94 -13.41 -9.25 -26.99
CA ASP A 94 -12.40 -9.76 -27.91
C ASP A 94 -11.16 -10.31 -27.17
N PRO A 95 -11.01 -11.65 -27.08
CA PRO A 95 -9.83 -12.26 -26.51
C PRO A 95 -8.51 -11.89 -27.21
N ASN A 96 -8.55 -11.51 -28.50
CA ASN A 96 -7.34 -11.04 -29.20
C ASN A 96 -6.95 -9.64 -28.76
N TYR A 97 -7.92 -8.76 -28.44
CA TYR A 97 -7.62 -7.46 -27.83
C TYR A 97 -6.88 -7.65 -26.49
N ALA A 98 -7.33 -8.57 -25.64
CA ALA A 98 -6.62 -8.88 -24.39
C ALA A 98 -5.19 -9.39 -24.62
N LYS A 99 -4.96 -10.27 -25.61
CA LYS A 99 -3.61 -10.71 -26.00
C LYS A 99 -2.75 -9.55 -26.48
N GLN A 100 -3.29 -8.67 -27.32
CA GLN A 100 -2.58 -7.49 -27.81
C GLN A 100 -2.23 -6.53 -26.68
N TRP A 101 -3.14 -6.33 -25.72
CA TRP A 101 -2.89 -5.52 -24.54
C TRP A 101 -1.71 -6.08 -23.72
N ILE A 102 -1.69 -7.38 -23.44
CA ILE A 102 -0.57 -8.03 -22.73
C ILE A 102 0.75 -7.95 -23.53
N ASN A 103 0.69 -8.20 -24.84
CA ASN A 103 1.86 -8.13 -25.72
C ASN A 103 2.45 -6.73 -25.84
N SER A 104 1.64 -5.69 -25.67
CA SER A 104 2.07 -4.29 -25.78
C SER A 104 2.53 -3.71 -24.44
N ASN A 105 1.84 -4.09 -23.36
CA ASN A 105 1.98 -3.40 -22.06
C ASN A 105 2.74 -4.21 -21.00
N VAL A 106 2.96 -5.52 -21.21
CA VAL A 106 3.61 -6.41 -20.24
C VAL A 106 4.86 -7.05 -20.81
N LEU A 107 4.74 -7.79 -21.91
CA LEU A 107 5.85 -8.58 -22.48
C LEU A 107 7.11 -7.78 -22.80
N PRO A 108 7.04 -6.55 -23.35
CA PRO A 108 8.25 -5.80 -23.71
C PRO A 108 9.09 -5.39 -22.49
N PHE A 109 8.48 -5.42 -21.30
CA PHE A 109 9.09 -4.90 -20.07
C PHE A 109 9.48 -6.01 -19.08
N TYR A 110 8.80 -7.16 -19.12
CA TYR A 110 9.04 -8.28 -18.20
C TYR A 110 10.19 -9.18 -18.68
N PRO A 111 11.08 -9.68 -17.80
CA PRO A 111 11.09 -9.55 -16.34
C PRO A 111 11.88 -8.35 -15.80
N ALA A 112 12.50 -7.53 -16.67
CA ALA A 112 13.33 -6.42 -16.22
C ALA A 112 12.52 -5.46 -15.33
N SER A 113 11.29 -5.14 -15.72
CA SER A 113 10.31 -4.42 -14.90
C SER A 113 9.44 -5.43 -14.19
N ASN A 114 9.44 -5.39 -12.85
CA ASN A 114 8.77 -6.39 -12.01
C ASN A 114 7.26 -6.14 -11.92
N ILE A 115 6.55 -6.33 -13.04
CA ILE A 115 5.09 -6.26 -13.08
C ILE A 115 4.52 -7.46 -12.32
N ILE A 116 3.68 -7.21 -11.31
CA ILE A 116 3.15 -8.23 -10.39
C ILE A 116 1.62 -8.30 -10.39
N LEU A 117 0.95 -7.22 -10.77
CA LEU A 117 -0.50 -7.10 -10.71
C LEU A 117 -1.02 -6.26 -11.89
N ILE A 118 -2.10 -6.71 -12.50
CA ILE A 118 -2.87 -5.93 -13.47
C ILE A 118 -4.25 -5.70 -12.87
N ASN A 119 -4.64 -4.43 -12.73
CA ASN A 119 -5.97 -4.02 -12.31
C ASN A 119 -6.84 -3.75 -13.56
N ALA A 120 -7.85 -4.58 -13.80
CA ALA A 120 -8.84 -4.39 -14.84
C ALA A 120 -9.81 -3.27 -14.44
N GLY A 121 -9.49 -2.04 -14.82
CA GLY A 121 -10.23 -0.84 -14.45
C GLY A 121 -10.04 -0.41 -12.99
N ASN A 122 -10.71 0.70 -12.66
CA ASN A 122 -10.70 1.32 -11.35
C ASN A 122 -12.13 1.70 -10.95
N GLU A 123 -12.58 1.17 -9.81
CA GLU A 123 -13.88 1.43 -9.19
C GLU A 123 -15.09 1.15 -10.10
N ILE A 124 -14.96 0.16 -11.00
CA ILE A 124 -15.96 -0.20 -12.01
C ILE A 124 -17.33 -0.52 -11.39
N MET A 125 -17.33 -1.28 -10.29
CA MET A 125 -18.56 -1.68 -9.58
C MET A 125 -19.40 -0.46 -9.17
N THR A 126 -18.76 0.67 -8.87
CA THR A 126 -19.42 1.89 -8.39
C THR A 126 -19.46 3.00 -9.44
N SER A 127 -19.19 2.67 -10.71
CA SER A 127 -19.21 3.63 -11.83
C SER A 127 -20.60 4.14 -12.22
N GLY A 128 -21.65 3.40 -11.84
CA GLY A 128 -23.02 3.64 -12.30
C GLY A 128 -23.33 3.08 -13.71
N ASP A 129 -22.34 2.53 -14.41
CA ASP A 129 -22.49 1.94 -15.74
C ASP A 129 -22.67 0.42 -15.65
N GLN A 130 -23.91 -0.04 -15.81
CA GLN A 130 -24.24 -1.47 -15.78
C GLN A 130 -23.58 -2.28 -16.89
N GLY A 131 -23.29 -1.65 -18.04
CA GLY A 131 -22.54 -2.27 -19.14
C GLY A 131 -21.13 -2.61 -18.69
N LEU A 132 -20.40 -1.62 -18.14
CA LEU A 132 -19.05 -1.85 -17.62
C LEU A 132 -19.02 -2.86 -16.47
N ILE A 133 -19.98 -2.80 -15.54
CA ILE A 133 -20.09 -3.75 -14.42
C ILE A 133 -20.26 -5.19 -14.95
N SER A 134 -21.15 -5.41 -15.91
CA SER A 134 -21.39 -6.74 -16.48
C SER A 134 -20.19 -7.29 -17.27
N GLN A 135 -19.36 -6.41 -17.83
CA GLN A 135 -18.19 -6.75 -18.64
C GLN A 135 -16.90 -6.97 -17.83
N LEU A 136 -16.89 -6.61 -16.54
CA LEU A 136 -15.72 -6.67 -15.69
C LEU A 136 -15.10 -8.08 -15.59
N VAL A 137 -15.90 -9.08 -15.18
CA VAL A 137 -15.40 -10.46 -15.02
C VAL A 137 -15.00 -11.09 -16.36
N PRO A 138 -15.75 -10.93 -17.47
CA PRO A 138 -15.28 -11.32 -18.80
C PRO A 138 -13.93 -10.69 -19.19
N ALA A 139 -13.73 -9.39 -18.96
CA ALA A 139 -12.47 -8.70 -19.24
C ALA A 139 -11.30 -9.28 -18.42
N MET A 140 -11.51 -9.48 -17.10
CA MET A 140 -10.54 -10.12 -16.22
C MET A 140 -10.20 -11.55 -16.68
N THR A 141 -11.20 -12.31 -17.13
CA THR A 141 -11.02 -13.67 -17.65
C THR A 141 -10.17 -13.69 -18.92
N ASN A 142 -10.42 -12.78 -19.86
CA ASN A 142 -9.62 -12.69 -21.08
C ASN A 142 -8.19 -12.23 -20.80
N LEU A 143 -7.98 -11.28 -19.88
CA LEU A 143 -6.64 -10.89 -19.41
C LEU A 143 -5.91 -12.07 -18.75
N GLN A 144 -6.61 -12.86 -17.93
CA GLN A 144 -6.03 -14.05 -17.28
C GLN A 144 -5.64 -15.12 -18.32
N ASN A 145 -6.46 -15.33 -19.35
CA ASN A 145 -6.14 -16.25 -20.43
C ASN A 145 -4.93 -15.75 -21.24
N ALA A 146 -4.87 -14.44 -21.53
CA ALA A 146 -3.76 -13.83 -22.25
C ALA A 146 -2.44 -13.95 -21.48
N ILE A 147 -2.42 -13.63 -20.17
CA ILE A 147 -1.22 -13.74 -19.34
C ILE A 147 -0.77 -15.20 -19.16
N ASN A 148 -1.72 -16.14 -19.10
CA ASN A 148 -1.42 -17.58 -19.08
C ASN A 148 -0.78 -18.04 -20.40
N SER A 149 -1.25 -17.55 -21.55
CA SER A 149 -0.74 -17.94 -22.87
C SER A 149 0.71 -17.56 -23.11
N VAL A 150 1.23 -16.61 -22.32
CA VAL A 150 2.63 -16.16 -22.36
C VAL A 150 3.44 -16.65 -21.16
N SER A 151 2.95 -17.67 -20.44
CA SER A 151 3.62 -18.32 -19.29
C SER A 151 3.93 -17.37 -18.12
N LEU A 152 3.14 -16.31 -17.99
CA LEU A 152 3.20 -15.38 -16.85
C LEU A 152 2.03 -15.59 -15.86
N GLY A 153 1.16 -16.56 -16.14
CA GLY A 153 0.14 -17.05 -15.21
C GLY A 153 0.74 -17.39 -13.85
N GLY A 154 0.12 -16.87 -12.78
CA GLY A 154 0.59 -17.04 -11.41
C GLY A 154 1.70 -16.07 -10.98
N LYS A 155 2.50 -15.53 -11.92
CA LYS A 155 3.52 -14.51 -11.64
C LYS A 155 2.94 -13.10 -11.67
N VAL A 156 2.06 -12.84 -12.63
CA VAL A 156 1.29 -11.60 -12.73
C VAL A 156 -0.16 -11.93 -12.46
N LYS A 157 -0.73 -11.34 -11.41
CA LYS A 157 -2.14 -11.57 -11.04
C LYS A 157 -3.04 -10.56 -11.73
N ILE A 158 -4.30 -10.94 -11.97
CA ILE A 158 -5.34 -10.06 -12.48
C ILE A 158 -6.34 -9.79 -11.37
N SER A 159 -6.61 -8.53 -11.06
CA SER A 159 -7.63 -8.11 -10.11
C SER A 159 -8.36 -6.86 -10.64
N THR A 160 -9.18 -6.22 -9.82
CA THR A 160 -9.82 -4.92 -10.08
C THR A 160 -9.88 -4.13 -8.79
N VAL A 161 -9.81 -2.80 -8.88
CA VAL A 161 -9.87 -1.92 -7.70
C VAL A 161 -11.31 -1.54 -7.40
N HIS A 162 -11.67 -1.60 -6.12
CA HIS A 162 -12.98 -1.24 -5.61
C HIS A 162 -12.91 -0.02 -4.71
N SER A 163 -13.95 0.81 -4.69
CA SER A 163 -14.19 1.76 -3.59
C SER A 163 -14.87 1.03 -2.43
N MET A 164 -14.87 1.63 -1.23
CA MET A 164 -15.65 1.11 -0.10
C MET A 164 -17.16 1.07 -0.34
N ALA A 165 -17.67 1.77 -1.36
CA ALA A 165 -19.09 1.80 -1.71
C ALA A 165 -19.59 0.48 -2.33
N VAL A 166 -18.71 -0.51 -2.54
CA VAL A 166 -19.15 -1.89 -2.84
C VAL A 166 -19.81 -2.57 -1.64
N LEU A 167 -19.68 -2.02 -0.43
CA LEU A 167 -20.30 -2.54 0.79
C LEU A 167 -21.66 -1.87 1.05
N LYS A 168 -22.65 -2.66 1.44
CA LYS A 168 -23.93 -2.16 1.98
C LYS A 168 -23.84 -1.82 3.46
N GLN A 169 -23.14 -2.67 4.20
CA GLN A 169 -22.91 -2.49 5.63
C GLN A 169 -21.41 -2.61 5.89
N SER A 170 -20.91 -1.74 6.77
CA SER A 170 -19.51 -1.69 7.17
C SER A 170 -19.30 -1.21 8.61
N ASP A 171 -20.37 -0.82 9.31
CA ASP A 171 -20.34 -0.41 10.71
C ASP A 171 -21.51 -1.08 11.48
N PRO A 172 -21.22 -1.93 12.48
CA PRO A 172 -19.89 -2.33 12.91
C PRO A 172 -19.18 -3.25 11.89
N PRO A 173 -17.83 -3.37 11.91
CA PRO A 173 -17.09 -4.16 10.91
C PRO A 173 -17.55 -5.61 10.76
N SER A 174 -18.03 -6.26 11.83
CA SER A 174 -18.53 -7.64 11.80
C SER A 174 -19.81 -7.84 10.97
N THR A 175 -20.54 -6.78 10.64
CA THR A 175 -21.72 -6.84 9.75
C THR A 175 -21.36 -6.54 8.30
N GLY A 176 -20.06 -6.41 8.00
CA GLY A 176 -19.53 -6.20 6.66
C GLY A 176 -20.21 -7.07 5.62
N SER A 177 -20.84 -6.46 4.61
CA SER A 177 -21.52 -7.16 3.52
C SER A 177 -21.48 -6.36 2.24
N PHE A 178 -21.29 -7.04 1.10
CA PHE A 178 -21.37 -6.40 -0.22
C PHE A 178 -22.80 -5.96 -0.54
N ASP A 179 -22.94 -4.91 -1.35
CA ASP A 179 -24.26 -4.47 -1.80
C ASP A 179 -24.93 -5.53 -2.67
N PRO A 180 -26.15 -6.00 -2.30
CA PRO A 180 -26.90 -6.95 -3.11
C PRO A 180 -27.13 -6.50 -4.56
N ALA A 181 -27.09 -5.19 -4.84
CA ALA A 181 -27.15 -4.66 -6.21
C ALA A 181 -26.03 -5.19 -7.12
N PHE A 182 -24.91 -5.65 -6.55
CA PHE A 182 -23.80 -6.24 -7.28
C PHE A 182 -23.84 -7.78 -7.35
N GLY A 183 -24.84 -8.42 -6.73
CA GLY A 183 -24.89 -9.83 -6.33
C GLY A 183 -24.16 -10.83 -7.25
N ASP A 184 -24.67 -11.05 -8.46
CA ASP A 184 -24.13 -12.05 -9.38
C ASP A 184 -22.72 -11.68 -9.87
N THR A 185 -22.49 -10.41 -10.22
CA THR A 185 -21.18 -9.93 -10.66
C THR A 185 -20.15 -10.07 -9.55
N MET A 186 -20.49 -9.69 -8.31
CA MET A 186 -19.60 -9.85 -7.15
C MET A 186 -19.30 -11.32 -6.89
N LYS A 187 -20.30 -12.21 -6.95
CA LYS A 187 -20.10 -13.65 -6.80
C LYS A 187 -19.15 -14.21 -7.87
N SER A 188 -19.35 -13.85 -9.14
CA SER A 188 -18.46 -14.27 -10.23
C SER A 188 -17.04 -13.72 -10.06
N LEU A 189 -16.91 -12.47 -9.62
CA LEU A 189 -15.62 -11.83 -9.36
C LEU A 189 -14.87 -12.54 -8.23
N LEU A 190 -15.52 -12.82 -7.10
CA LEU A 190 -14.88 -13.50 -5.98
C LEU A 190 -14.49 -14.94 -6.33
N GLY A 191 -15.32 -15.65 -7.09
CA GLY A 191 -14.97 -16.97 -7.64
C GLY A 191 -13.76 -16.91 -8.57
N PHE A 192 -13.65 -15.88 -9.41
CA PHE A 192 -12.47 -15.65 -10.25
C PHE A 192 -11.20 -15.38 -9.41
N LEU A 193 -11.29 -14.50 -8.40
CA LEU A 193 -10.15 -14.15 -7.55
C LEU A 193 -9.64 -15.37 -6.77
N GLU A 194 -10.54 -16.15 -6.18
CA GLU A 194 -10.20 -17.39 -5.47
C GLU A 194 -9.57 -18.43 -6.41
N GLY A 195 -10.17 -18.65 -7.58
CA GLY A 195 -9.66 -19.62 -8.57
C GLY A 195 -8.30 -19.27 -9.16
N THR A 196 -7.93 -17.98 -9.18
CA THR A 196 -6.65 -17.50 -9.70
C THR A 196 -5.63 -17.16 -8.61
N GLY A 197 -6.03 -17.20 -7.34
CA GLY A 197 -5.25 -16.72 -6.20
C GLY A 197 -4.87 -15.25 -6.33
N ALA A 198 -5.77 -14.43 -6.89
CA ALA A 198 -5.61 -12.99 -6.99
C ALA A 198 -6.26 -12.27 -5.79
N PRO A 199 -5.74 -11.10 -5.38
CA PRO A 199 -6.27 -10.38 -4.23
C PRO A 199 -7.56 -9.62 -4.56
N PHE A 200 -8.40 -9.38 -3.56
CA PHE A 200 -9.43 -8.35 -3.61
C PHE A 200 -8.78 -6.99 -3.33
N THR A 201 -8.82 -6.07 -4.30
CA THR A 201 -8.15 -4.77 -4.16
C THR A 201 -9.14 -3.64 -3.89
N ILE A 202 -8.90 -2.84 -2.85
CA ILE A 202 -9.90 -1.92 -2.26
C ILE A 202 -9.27 -0.59 -1.85
N ASN A 203 -10.08 0.49 -1.87
CA ASN A 203 -9.69 1.85 -1.51
C ASN A 203 -10.37 2.33 -0.20
N PRO A 204 -9.92 1.91 0.99
CA PRO A 204 -10.39 2.41 2.26
C PRO A 204 -9.81 3.81 2.53
N TYR A 205 -10.68 4.82 2.68
CA TYR A 205 -10.28 6.18 3.00
C TYR A 205 -10.92 6.65 4.31
N PRO A 206 -10.21 6.59 5.44
CA PRO A 206 -10.64 7.19 6.71
C PRO A 206 -10.94 8.69 6.63
N PHE A 207 -10.30 9.41 5.70
CA PHE A 207 -10.57 10.83 5.43
C PHE A 207 -12.04 11.10 5.09
N PHE A 208 -12.64 10.32 4.17
CA PHE A 208 -14.04 10.52 3.77
C PHE A 208 -15.02 10.13 4.88
N ALA A 209 -14.66 9.14 5.71
CA ALA A 209 -15.43 8.80 6.90
C ALA A 209 -15.43 9.95 7.92
N TYR A 210 -14.27 10.59 8.16
CA TYR A 210 -14.18 11.77 9.03
C TYR A 210 -14.95 12.96 8.47
N ARG A 211 -14.89 13.22 7.16
CA ARG A 211 -15.69 14.29 6.54
C ARG A 211 -17.19 14.14 6.77
N SER A 212 -17.67 12.92 6.88
CA SER A 212 -19.09 12.62 7.12
C SER A 212 -19.47 12.74 8.60
N ASP A 213 -18.48 12.71 9.50
CA ASP A 213 -18.65 12.78 10.96
C ASP A 213 -17.47 13.53 11.62
N PRO A 214 -17.44 14.88 11.54
CA PRO A 214 -16.25 15.68 11.83
C PRO A 214 -16.00 15.93 13.33
N ARG A 215 -16.34 14.95 14.19
CA ARG A 215 -16.13 15.05 15.64
C ARG A 215 -14.67 14.75 16.03
N PRO A 216 -14.13 15.37 17.10
CA PRO A 216 -12.73 15.17 17.50
C PRO A 216 -12.36 13.70 17.78
N GLU A 217 -13.26 12.92 18.37
CA GLU A 217 -13.05 11.49 18.62
C GLU A 217 -12.99 10.66 17.32
N THR A 218 -13.73 11.07 16.29
CA THR A 218 -13.65 10.45 14.96
C THR A 218 -12.35 10.82 14.27
N LEU A 219 -11.89 12.06 14.41
CA LEU A 219 -10.57 12.46 13.89
C LEU A 219 -9.45 11.62 14.53
N ALA A 220 -9.41 11.52 15.85
CA ALA A 220 -8.39 10.74 16.56
C ALA A 220 -8.42 9.27 16.13
N PHE A 221 -9.61 8.69 15.95
CA PHE A 221 -9.80 7.32 15.47
C PHE A 221 -9.34 7.15 14.00
N CYS A 222 -9.59 8.12 13.13
CA CYS A 222 -9.14 8.08 11.74
C CYS A 222 -7.62 8.30 11.60
N LEU A 223 -7.00 9.08 12.49
CA LEU A 223 -5.58 9.42 12.47
C LEU A 223 -4.70 8.45 13.28
N PHE A 224 -5.23 7.32 13.76
CA PHE A 224 -4.53 6.37 14.64
C PHE A 224 -3.98 7.00 15.94
N GLN A 225 -4.58 8.11 16.40
CA GLN A 225 -4.17 8.78 17.63
C GLN A 225 -4.79 8.10 18.85
N PRO A 226 -4.27 8.32 20.07
CA PRO A 226 -4.88 7.81 21.29
C PRO A 226 -6.37 8.17 21.39
N ASN A 227 -7.22 7.16 21.52
CA ASN A 227 -8.66 7.31 21.59
C ASN A 227 -9.29 6.17 22.40
N ALA A 228 -10.58 6.26 22.70
CA ALA A 228 -11.28 5.27 23.51
C ALA A 228 -11.52 3.93 22.80
N GLY A 229 -11.26 3.84 21.50
CA GLY A 229 -11.62 2.74 20.61
C GLY A 229 -13.13 2.64 20.36
N ARG A 230 -13.51 1.83 19.37
CA ARG A 230 -14.91 1.52 19.06
C ARG A 230 -15.12 0.01 19.23
N VAL A 231 -16.03 -0.38 20.11
CA VAL A 231 -16.36 -1.79 20.33
C VAL A 231 -17.41 -2.21 19.30
N ASP A 232 -17.05 -3.17 18.48
CA ASP A 232 -17.94 -3.84 17.54
C ASP A 232 -19.04 -4.57 18.31
N SER A 233 -20.30 -4.19 18.06
CA SER A 233 -21.44 -4.72 18.83
C SER A 233 -21.73 -6.19 18.56
N GLY A 234 -21.29 -6.74 17.42
CA GLY A 234 -21.43 -8.15 17.06
C GLY A 234 -20.27 -8.99 17.59
N SER A 235 -19.06 -8.74 17.08
CA SER A 235 -17.86 -9.54 17.38
C SER A 235 -17.23 -9.24 18.74
N LYS A 236 -17.60 -8.12 19.37
CA LYS A 236 -16.98 -7.58 20.61
C LYS A 236 -15.52 -7.16 20.46
N ILE A 237 -14.99 -7.17 19.24
CA ILE A 237 -13.66 -6.66 18.94
C ILE A 237 -13.64 -5.16 19.16
N LYS A 238 -12.60 -4.67 19.82
CA LYS A 238 -12.36 -3.24 20.00
C LYS A 238 -11.40 -2.75 18.93
N TYR A 239 -11.90 -1.99 17.97
CA TYR A 239 -11.07 -1.34 16.96
C TYR A 239 -10.48 -0.05 17.54
N MET A 240 -9.20 0.19 17.29
CA MET A 240 -8.49 1.38 17.78
C MET A 240 -8.26 2.43 16.69
N ASN A 241 -8.53 2.10 15.44
CA ASN A 241 -8.44 3.02 14.32
C ASN A 241 -9.44 2.66 13.21
N MET A 242 -9.74 3.64 12.35
CA MET A 242 -10.71 3.49 11.24
C MET A 242 -10.20 2.60 10.11
N PHE A 243 -8.89 2.57 9.84
CA PHE A 243 -8.33 1.75 8.77
C PHE A 243 -8.58 0.27 9.02
N ASP A 244 -8.27 -0.23 10.21
CA ASP A 244 -8.54 -1.62 10.61
C ASP A 244 -10.02 -1.93 10.53
N ALA A 245 -10.88 -1.02 10.99
CA ALA A 245 -12.33 -1.19 10.94
C ALA A 245 -12.85 -1.30 9.49
N GLN A 246 -12.38 -0.44 8.58
CA GLN A 246 -12.76 -0.46 7.18
C GLN A 246 -12.26 -1.72 6.47
N VAL A 247 -11.02 -2.11 6.72
CA VAL A 247 -10.46 -3.32 6.10
C VAL A 247 -11.13 -4.59 6.65
N ASP A 248 -11.42 -4.65 7.95
CA ASP A 248 -12.12 -5.80 8.54
C ASP A 248 -13.60 -5.85 8.16
N ALA A 249 -14.24 -4.74 7.81
CA ALA A 249 -15.54 -4.76 7.17
C ALA A 249 -15.51 -5.48 5.81
N VAL A 250 -14.45 -5.26 5.01
CA VAL A 250 -14.23 -5.99 3.75
C VAL A 250 -13.96 -7.46 4.02
N ARG A 251 -13.11 -7.79 5.02
CA ARG A 251 -12.86 -9.19 5.42
C ARG A 251 -14.15 -9.89 5.85
N SER A 252 -15.00 -9.24 6.63
CA SER A 252 -16.31 -9.77 7.02
C SER A 252 -17.21 -10.02 5.81
N ALA A 253 -17.24 -9.11 4.83
CA ALA A 253 -18.01 -9.29 3.61
C ALA A 253 -17.53 -10.47 2.76
N LEU A 254 -16.21 -10.64 2.60
CA LEU A 254 -15.62 -11.80 1.94
C LEU A 254 -15.96 -13.11 2.67
N ASN A 255 -15.86 -13.10 4.00
CA ASN A 255 -16.20 -14.26 4.83
C ASN A 255 -17.67 -14.64 4.73
N ALA A 256 -18.58 -13.64 4.69
CA ALA A 256 -20.02 -13.85 4.56
C ALA A 256 -20.40 -14.47 3.21
N MET A 257 -19.62 -14.20 2.15
CA MET A 257 -19.76 -14.85 0.84
C MET A 257 -18.97 -16.16 0.70
N GLY A 258 -18.29 -16.62 1.76
CA GLY A 258 -17.55 -17.89 1.79
C GLY A 258 -16.11 -17.83 1.28
N HIS A 259 -15.62 -16.66 0.87
CA HIS A 259 -14.30 -16.49 0.23
C HIS A 259 -13.21 -16.08 1.25
N LYS A 260 -13.06 -16.88 2.31
CA LYS A 260 -12.14 -16.56 3.43
C LYS A 260 -10.66 -16.50 3.02
N GLY A 261 -10.27 -17.25 1.99
CA GLY A 261 -8.90 -17.34 1.50
C GLY A 261 -8.47 -16.23 0.54
N VAL A 262 -9.39 -15.35 0.12
CA VAL A 262 -9.05 -14.22 -0.76
C VAL A 262 -8.31 -13.16 0.04
N GLU A 263 -7.05 -12.88 -0.33
CA GLU A 263 -6.25 -11.83 0.30
C GLU A 263 -6.79 -10.43 -0.03
N ILE A 264 -6.58 -9.48 0.86
CA ILE A 264 -6.94 -8.07 0.64
C ILE A 264 -5.67 -7.27 0.34
N VAL A 265 -5.74 -6.40 -0.66
CA VAL A 265 -4.72 -5.37 -0.95
C VAL A 265 -5.39 -4.01 -0.90
N VAL A 266 -4.81 -3.06 -0.17
CA VAL A 266 -5.27 -1.67 -0.17
C VAL A 266 -4.63 -0.95 -1.35
N ALA A 267 -5.40 -0.69 -2.40
CA ALA A 267 -4.88 -0.12 -3.66
C ALA A 267 -4.71 1.40 -3.60
N GLU A 268 -5.44 2.07 -2.70
CA GLU A 268 -5.29 3.48 -2.40
C GLU A 268 -5.74 3.77 -0.97
N THR A 269 -4.98 4.59 -0.27
CA THR A 269 -5.43 5.25 0.95
C THR A 269 -4.53 6.44 1.25
N GLY A 270 -5.08 7.52 1.78
CA GLY A 270 -4.33 8.75 1.99
C GLY A 270 -5.15 9.82 2.68
N TRP A 271 -4.52 10.98 2.88
CA TRP A 271 -5.15 12.13 3.50
C TRP A 271 -4.65 13.42 2.87
N PRO A 272 -5.54 14.29 2.36
CA PRO A 272 -5.14 15.51 1.69
C PRO A 272 -4.70 16.59 2.68
N TYR A 273 -3.60 17.27 2.38
CA TYR A 273 -3.03 18.29 3.27
C TYR A 273 -3.63 19.69 3.09
N LYS A 274 -4.42 19.88 2.02
CA LYS A 274 -5.14 21.10 1.68
C LYS A 274 -6.44 20.71 0.99
N GLY A 275 -7.46 21.55 1.08
CA GLY A 275 -8.72 21.39 0.34
C GLY A 275 -9.46 22.72 0.22
N ASP A 276 -10.67 22.66 -0.33
CA ASP A 276 -11.58 23.80 -0.37
C ASP A 276 -12.06 24.16 1.04
N SER A 277 -12.63 25.36 1.21
CA SER A 277 -13.06 25.87 2.53
C SER A 277 -14.14 25.02 3.21
N ASN A 278 -14.85 24.18 2.46
CA ASN A 278 -15.86 23.25 2.97
C ASN A 278 -15.31 21.84 3.25
N GLU A 279 -14.02 21.60 3.03
CA GLU A 279 -13.37 20.30 3.22
C GLU A 279 -12.67 20.19 4.57
N VAL A 280 -13.50 19.86 5.58
CA VAL A 280 -13.05 19.69 6.96
C VAL A 280 -11.99 18.58 7.07
N GLY A 281 -10.96 18.82 7.88
CA GLY A 281 -9.90 17.85 8.17
C GLY A 281 -8.67 17.95 7.28
N THR A 282 -8.70 18.76 6.23
CA THR A 282 -7.52 19.01 5.38
C THR A 282 -6.51 19.88 6.14
N SER A 283 -5.33 19.32 6.43
CA SER A 283 -4.18 20.08 6.95
C SER A 283 -2.90 19.27 6.81
N VAL A 284 -1.74 19.95 6.81
CA VAL A 284 -0.43 19.28 6.81
C VAL A 284 -0.28 18.38 8.04
N GLU A 285 -0.77 18.81 9.20
CA GLU A 285 -0.69 18.07 10.45
C GLU A 285 -1.50 16.77 10.38
N ASN A 286 -2.74 16.83 9.89
CA ASN A 286 -3.60 15.65 9.76
C ASN A 286 -3.07 14.69 8.69
N ALA A 287 -2.62 15.22 7.54
CA ALA A 287 -2.06 14.39 6.49
C ALA A 287 -0.77 13.68 6.92
N LYS A 288 0.11 14.40 7.63
CA LYS A 288 1.31 13.82 8.25
C LYS A 288 0.97 12.78 9.32
N ALA A 289 -0.02 13.07 10.18
CA ALA A 289 -0.46 12.13 11.21
C ALA A 289 -1.02 10.85 10.59
N TYR A 290 -1.92 10.97 9.61
CA TYR A 290 -2.53 9.82 8.95
C TYR A 290 -1.48 8.94 8.26
N ASN A 291 -0.74 9.50 7.31
CA ASN A 291 0.21 8.74 6.50
C ASN A 291 1.37 8.20 7.37
N GLY A 292 1.89 9.00 8.30
CA GLY A 292 2.94 8.58 9.22
C GLY A 292 2.51 7.45 10.16
N ASN A 293 1.32 7.55 10.75
CA ASN A 293 0.83 6.51 11.66
C ASN A 293 0.38 5.24 10.92
N LEU A 294 -0.17 5.36 9.72
CA LEU A 294 -0.44 4.20 8.85
C LEU A 294 0.85 3.45 8.54
N ILE A 295 1.92 4.15 8.14
CA ILE A 295 3.23 3.53 7.91
C ILE A 295 3.76 2.86 9.19
N ALA A 296 3.63 3.49 10.35
CA ALA A 296 4.02 2.90 11.62
C ALA A 296 3.21 1.62 11.95
N HIS A 297 1.89 1.66 11.73
CA HIS A 297 1.01 0.51 11.88
C HIS A 297 1.43 -0.64 10.96
N LEU A 298 1.66 -0.38 9.68
CA LEU A 298 2.14 -1.38 8.72
C LEU A 298 3.53 -1.95 9.10
N ARG A 299 4.40 -1.15 9.70
CA ARG A 299 5.72 -1.62 10.16
C ARG A 299 5.65 -2.46 11.43
N SER A 300 4.60 -2.29 12.23
CA SER A 300 4.39 -3.08 13.44
C SER A 300 4.07 -4.55 13.15
N MET A 301 3.65 -4.88 11.92
CA MET A 301 3.24 -6.23 11.50
C MET A 301 2.08 -6.81 12.31
N VAL A 302 1.36 -6.00 13.09
CA VAL A 302 0.24 -6.44 13.92
C VAL A 302 -0.94 -6.93 13.07
N GLY A 303 -1.10 -6.39 11.86
CA GLY A 303 -2.25 -6.66 11.00
C GLY A 303 -3.53 -6.00 11.52
N THR A 304 -4.68 -6.49 11.09
CA THR A 304 -5.99 -6.06 11.61
C THR A 304 -6.50 -7.07 12.63
N PRO A 305 -7.51 -6.73 13.47
CA PRO A 305 -8.10 -7.69 14.38
C PRO A 305 -8.59 -9.01 13.75
N LEU A 306 -9.16 -8.99 12.53
CA LEU A 306 -9.57 -10.21 11.82
C LEU A 306 -8.45 -10.83 10.97
N MET A 307 -7.35 -10.13 10.73
CA MET A 307 -6.17 -10.61 9.98
C MET A 307 -4.87 -10.30 10.74
N PRO A 308 -4.67 -10.88 11.94
CA PRO A 308 -3.52 -10.54 12.78
C PRO A 308 -2.21 -11.16 12.29
N GLY A 309 -1.08 -10.54 12.67
CA GLY A 309 0.26 -11.10 12.50
C GLY A 309 0.87 -10.96 11.10
N LYS A 310 0.21 -10.20 10.21
CA LYS A 310 0.73 -9.88 8.87
C LYS A 310 0.28 -8.48 8.45
N SER A 311 1.19 -7.70 7.88
CA SER A 311 0.84 -6.42 7.28
C SER A 311 0.07 -6.59 5.97
N ILE A 312 -0.88 -5.69 5.75
CA ILE A 312 -1.63 -5.61 4.52
C ILE A 312 -0.81 -4.81 3.51
N ASP A 313 -0.66 -5.37 2.30
CA ASP A 313 -0.09 -4.64 1.18
C ASP A 313 -0.91 -3.38 0.91
N THR A 314 -0.29 -2.22 1.09
CA THR A 314 -0.98 -0.93 1.11
C THR A 314 -0.27 0.08 0.24
N TYR A 315 -0.98 0.65 -0.73
CA TYR A 315 -0.50 1.71 -1.60
C TYR A 315 -0.98 3.07 -1.07
N LEU A 316 -0.02 3.92 -0.70
CA LEU A 316 -0.28 5.28 -0.25
C LEU A 316 -0.71 6.15 -1.45
N PHE A 317 -1.80 6.89 -1.29
CA PHE A 317 -2.28 7.87 -2.26
C PHE A 317 -1.87 9.28 -1.79
N ALA A 318 -0.95 9.98 -2.47
CA ALA A 318 -0.19 9.59 -3.67
C ALA A 318 1.26 10.10 -3.65
N LEU A 319 2.04 9.73 -4.66
CA LEU A 319 3.45 10.14 -4.77
C LEU A 319 3.61 11.65 -4.94
N TYR A 320 2.83 12.25 -5.83
CA TYR A 320 2.84 13.68 -6.14
C TYR A 320 1.43 14.26 -6.03
N ASP A 321 1.36 15.58 -5.87
CA ASP A 321 0.14 16.31 -6.18
C ASP A 321 -0.15 16.24 -7.67
N GLU A 322 -1.40 15.98 -8.02
CA GLU A 322 -1.86 15.89 -9.41
C GLU A 322 -2.70 17.13 -9.74
N ASP A 323 -2.06 18.20 -10.24
CA ASP A 323 -2.64 19.53 -10.36
C ASP A 323 -3.77 19.67 -11.37
N LEU A 324 -3.91 18.71 -12.30
CA LEU A 324 -4.98 18.64 -13.28
C LEU A 324 -6.16 17.77 -12.84
N LYS A 325 -6.14 17.18 -11.62
CA LYS A 325 -7.27 16.36 -11.14
C LYS A 325 -8.54 17.21 -11.05
N PRO A 326 -9.68 16.74 -11.60
CA PRO A 326 -10.96 17.41 -11.46
C PRO A 326 -11.52 17.24 -10.03
N GLY A 327 -12.62 17.93 -9.73
CA GLY A 327 -13.32 17.77 -8.46
C GLY A 327 -12.81 18.68 -7.34
N PRO A 328 -13.09 18.34 -6.06
CA PRO A 328 -12.79 19.18 -4.91
C PRO A 328 -11.32 19.57 -4.78
N GLY A 329 -11.06 20.69 -4.09
CA GLY A 329 -9.73 21.22 -3.74
C GLY A 329 -8.75 20.15 -3.30
N SER A 330 -9.22 19.22 -2.46
CA SER A 330 -8.42 18.16 -1.88
C SER A 330 -7.78 17.21 -2.88
N GLU A 331 -8.42 17.00 -4.04
CA GLU A 331 -7.95 16.06 -5.06
C GLU A 331 -6.55 16.42 -5.59
N ARG A 332 -6.14 17.69 -5.47
CA ARG A 332 -4.85 18.22 -5.94
C ARG A 332 -3.81 18.37 -4.81
N ALA A 333 -4.04 17.73 -3.65
CA ALA A 333 -3.26 17.96 -2.44
C ALA A 333 -3.00 16.68 -1.62
N PHE A 334 -2.83 15.53 -2.29
CA PHE A 334 -2.54 14.23 -1.66
C PHE A 334 -1.04 13.83 -1.69
N GLY A 335 -0.22 14.57 -2.42
CA GLY A 335 1.18 14.23 -2.70
C GLY A 335 2.07 14.20 -1.46
N LEU A 336 2.78 13.08 -1.27
CA LEU A 336 3.83 12.97 -0.26
C LEU A 336 5.10 13.74 -0.65
N TYR A 337 5.32 13.91 -1.95
CA TYR A 337 6.42 14.67 -2.52
C TYR A 337 5.91 15.73 -3.48
N LYS A 338 6.68 16.80 -3.61
CA LYS A 338 6.47 17.85 -4.61
C LYS A 338 7.15 17.48 -5.92
N PRO A 339 6.80 18.14 -7.05
CA PRO A 339 7.47 17.90 -8.32
C PRO A 339 8.98 18.16 -8.31
N ASP A 340 9.46 19.02 -7.40
CA ASP A 340 10.90 19.27 -7.16
C ASP A 340 11.61 18.17 -6.33
N LEU A 341 10.91 17.05 -6.05
CA LEU A 341 11.35 15.89 -5.28
C LEU A 341 11.54 16.13 -3.78
N THR A 342 11.18 17.30 -3.26
CA THR A 342 11.15 17.56 -1.82
C THR A 342 9.90 16.95 -1.18
N MET A 343 9.97 16.59 0.10
CA MET A 343 8.82 16.08 0.83
C MET A 343 7.82 17.20 1.10
N THR A 344 6.52 16.93 0.93
CA THR A 344 5.46 17.81 1.42
C THR A 344 5.48 17.86 2.95
N TYR A 345 5.66 16.70 3.57
CA TYR A 345 5.86 16.50 5.01
C TYR A 345 6.57 15.15 5.23
N ASP A 346 7.38 15.03 6.28
CA ASP A 346 8.13 13.81 6.57
C ASP A 346 7.27 12.75 7.27
N VAL A 347 7.11 11.59 6.62
CA VAL A 347 6.40 10.39 7.10
C VAL A 347 7.33 9.20 7.35
N SER A 348 8.64 9.45 7.50
CA SER A 348 9.65 8.43 7.81
C SER A 348 9.77 7.32 6.77
N LEU A 349 9.62 7.65 5.49
CA LEU A 349 9.85 6.73 4.36
C LEU A 349 11.32 6.67 3.92
N SER A 350 12.13 7.69 4.25
CA SER A 350 13.56 7.70 3.90
C SER A 350 14.32 6.55 4.55
N LYS A 351 15.13 5.81 3.77
CA LYS A 351 15.99 4.74 4.27
C LYS A 351 17.01 5.24 5.30
N SER A 352 17.47 6.49 5.20
CA SER A 352 18.42 7.07 6.17
C SER A 352 17.78 7.36 7.53
N SER A 353 16.48 7.68 7.55
CA SER A 353 15.73 7.91 8.79
C SER A 353 15.55 6.62 9.60
N GLN A 354 15.46 5.47 8.92
CA GLN A 354 15.40 4.17 9.58
C GLN A 354 16.72 3.78 10.25
N VAL A 355 17.86 4.04 9.59
CA VAL A 355 19.19 3.79 10.16
C VAL A 355 19.34 4.53 11.50
N LYS A 356 18.95 5.81 11.57
CA LYS A 356 18.99 6.58 12.83
C LYS A 356 18.05 6.02 13.91
N ALA A 357 16.85 5.58 13.55
CA ALA A 357 15.91 4.99 14.51
C ALA A 357 16.43 3.65 15.07
N THR A 358 17.06 2.81 14.24
CA THR A 358 17.71 1.57 14.68
C THR A 358 18.90 1.85 15.60
N PHE A 359 19.74 2.83 15.27
CA PHE A 359 20.86 3.24 16.14
C PHE A 359 20.38 3.76 17.51
N LEU A 360 19.32 4.57 17.54
CA LEU A 360 18.75 5.09 18.79
C LEU A 360 18.12 3.96 19.63
N SER A 361 17.38 3.04 19.01
CA SER A 361 16.79 1.87 19.70
C SER A 361 17.85 0.94 20.29
N LEU A 362 18.94 0.67 19.56
CA LEU A 362 20.07 -0.10 20.08
C LEU A 362 20.74 0.63 21.25
N SER A 363 20.94 1.96 21.13
CA SER A 363 21.52 2.74 22.22
C SER A 363 20.67 2.74 23.50
N SER A 364 19.33 2.72 23.39
CA SER A 364 18.44 2.60 24.54
C SER A 364 18.40 1.19 25.13
N LEU A 365 18.60 0.16 24.31
CA LEU A 365 18.66 -1.24 24.77
C LEU A 365 19.99 -1.58 25.47
N PHE A 366 21.08 -0.90 25.08
CA PHE A 366 22.43 -1.11 25.64
C PHE A 366 22.88 0.03 26.56
N GLY A 367 21.93 0.81 27.08
CA GLY A 367 22.13 2.09 27.77
C GLY A 367 23.01 2.14 29.03
N GLU A 368 23.63 1.02 29.44
CA GLU A 368 24.61 1.01 30.54
C GLU A 368 25.90 0.23 30.24
N SER A 369 25.95 -0.64 29.23
CA SER A 369 27.13 -1.49 28.99
C SER A 369 28.27 -0.81 28.21
N LEU A 370 27.96 0.26 27.47
CA LEU A 370 28.95 1.02 26.67
C LEU A 370 29.77 2.01 27.51
N LEU A 371 29.28 2.44 28.68
CA LEU A 371 30.09 3.25 29.60
C LEU A 371 31.18 2.41 30.27
N GLN A 372 30.88 1.16 30.61
CA GLN A 372 31.86 0.25 31.20
C GLN A 372 32.98 -0.10 30.21
N PHE A 373 32.64 -0.33 28.93
CA PHE A 373 33.61 -0.60 27.88
C PHE A 373 34.54 0.59 27.58
N LYS A 374 34.05 1.82 27.77
CA LYS A 374 34.87 3.05 27.65
C LYS A 374 35.87 3.21 28.80
N ILE A 375 35.52 2.74 30.00
CA ILE A 375 36.40 2.81 31.17
C ILE A 375 37.51 1.75 31.08
N ASP A 376 37.17 0.52 30.65
CA ASP A 376 38.15 -0.58 30.55
C ASP A 376 39.21 -0.39 29.44
N ILE A 377 38.84 0.28 28.33
CA ILE A 377 39.80 0.63 27.26
C ILE A 377 40.75 1.74 27.74
N HIS A 378 40.30 2.66 28.59
CA HIS A 378 41.15 3.75 29.07
C HIS A 378 42.15 3.29 30.14
N ILE A 379 41.80 2.28 30.94
CA ILE A 379 42.71 1.72 31.97
C ILE A 379 43.79 0.82 31.33
N SER A 380 43.51 0.12 30.22
CA SER A 380 44.54 -0.68 29.52
C SER A 380 45.58 0.12 28.74
N PHE A 381 45.32 1.39 28.40
CA PHE A 381 46.28 2.24 27.67
C PHE A 381 47.23 3.05 28.58
N CYS A 382 47.06 2.98 29.90
CA CYS A 382 47.96 3.62 30.88
C CYS A 382 48.88 2.62 31.62
N ALA A 383 48.93 1.35 31.21
CA ALA A 383 49.72 0.30 31.87
C ALA A 383 50.56 -0.56 30.91
N ILE A 384 51.04 0.01 29.80
CA ILE A 384 52.15 -0.52 28.99
C ILE A 384 53.10 0.62 28.66
#